data_AF-A0A9Q3KEY9-F1
#
_entry.id   AF-A0A9Q3KEY9-F1
#
_cell.length_a   1.000
_cell.length_b   1.000
_cell.length_c   1.000
_cell.angle_alpha   90.00
_cell.angle_beta   90.00
_cell.angle_gamma   90.00
#
_symmetry.space_group_name_H-M   'P 1'
#
loop_
_entity.id
_entity.type
_entity.pdbx_description
1 polymer ?
#
loop_
_entity_poly.entity_id
_entity_poly.type
_entity_poly.pdbx_seq_one_letter_code
_entity_poly.pdbx_strand_id
1 'polypeptide(L)'
;MDLPPLSFHASLEEQWHVEEEPEEIENVLKVVLPAYHQYLDVFSKVKAEKLPPHCACDHQIKLEGLLTPVGVIYSSSKHESETLWSFISENIEKGFI
;
A
#
# COMPACT_ATOMS: atom_id res chain seq x y z
N MET A 1 33.73 23.53 -6.72
CA MET A 1 32.47 23.14 -7.39
C MET A 1 31.56 22.62 -6.31
N ASP A 2 30.77 23.50 -5.72
CA ASP A 2 29.90 23.17 -4.59
C ASP A 2 28.59 22.59 -5.12
N LEU A 3 28.27 21.37 -4.67
CA LEU A 3 26.98 20.71 -4.92
C LEU A 3 25.88 21.43 -4.13
N PRO A 4 24.68 21.65 -4.71
CA PRO A 4 23.59 22.25 -3.96
C PRO A 4 23.03 21.24 -2.93
N PRO A 5 22.48 21.71 -1.79
CA PRO A 5 21.87 20.84 -0.81
C PRO A 5 20.59 20.22 -1.37
N LEU A 6 20.42 18.92 -1.16
CA LEU A 6 19.20 18.19 -1.48
C LEU A 6 18.03 18.77 -0.66
N SER A 7 17.24 19.64 -1.29
CA SER A 7 15.91 20.00 -0.82
C SER A 7 14.98 18.81 -1.00
N PHE A 8 14.95 17.89 -0.02
CA PHE A 8 14.06 16.72 -0.02
C PHE A 8 12.72 16.97 0.70
N HIS A 9 12.38 18.21 1.08
CA HIS A 9 11.29 18.45 2.02
C HIS A 9 10.08 19.23 1.47
N ALA A 10 9.92 19.32 0.15
CA ALA A 10 8.78 20.06 -0.42
C ALA A 10 8.23 19.36 -1.67
N SER A 11 7.64 18.17 -1.50
CA SER A 11 6.73 17.62 -2.52
C SER A 11 5.84 16.47 -2.05
N LEU A 12 5.85 16.10 -0.76
CA LEU A 12 5.11 14.91 -0.27
C LEU A 12 3.74 15.24 0.35
N GLU A 13 3.48 16.51 0.69
CA GLU A 13 2.25 16.89 1.41
C GLU A 13 1.06 17.22 0.48
N GLU A 14 1.28 17.45 -0.81
CA GLU A 14 0.22 17.93 -1.73
C GLU A 14 -0.59 16.82 -2.42
N GLN A 15 -0.30 15.53 -2.18
CA GLN A 15 -0.88 14.45 -3.00
C GLN A 15 -1.90 13.53 -2.32
N TRP A 16 -2.29 13.79 -1.07
CA TRP A 16 -3.17 12.90 -0.30
C TRP A 16 -4.35 13.57 0.40
N HIS A 17 -5.05 14.48 -0.28
CA HIS A 17 -6.41 14.83 0.13
C HIS A 17 -7.41 13.79 -0.38
N VAL A 18 -7.55 12.73 0.40
CA VAL A 18 -8.71 11.84 0.35
C VAL A 18 -9.69 12.35 1.40
N GLU A 19 -10.87 12.81 0.98
CA GLU A 19 -11.96 13.10 1.90
C GLU A 19 -12.45 11.77 2.49
N GLU A 20 -12.27 11.61 3.80
CA GLU A 20 -12.76 10.45 4.55
C GLU A 20 -14.22 10.66 4.92
N GLU A 21 -15.05 9.64 4.73
CA GLU A 21 -16.47 9.68 5.09
C GLU A 21 -16.61 9.82 6.63
N PRO A 22 -17.45 10.74 7.13
CA PRO A 22 -17.50 11.09 8.56
C PRO A 22 -17.90 9.92 9.47
N GLU A 23 -18.64 8.94 8.94
CA GLU A 23 -19.04 7.74 9.68
C GLU A 23 -17.86 6.79 9.98
N GLU A 24 -16.85 6.76 9.10
CA GLU A 24 -15.65 5.91 9.29
C GLU A 24 -14.78 6.48 10.41
N ILE A 25 -14.59 7.80 10.42
CA ILE A 25 -13.80 8.52 11.44
C ILE A 25 -14.39 8.31 12.84
N GLU A 26 -15.72 8.37 12.99
CA GLU A 26 -16.38 8.15 14.28
C GLU A 26 -16.18 6.72 14.80
N ASN A 27 -16.19 5.73 13.90
CA ASN A 27 -15.94 4.34 14.26
C ASN A 27 -14.48 4.12 14.70
N VAL A 28 -13.53 4.72 13.98
CA VAL A 28 -12.10 4.65 14.34
C VAL A 28 -11.85 5.32 15.70
N LEU A 29 -12.44 6.49 15.95
CA LEU A 29 -12.30 7.22 17.22
C LEU A 29 -12.75 6.41 18.45
N LYS A 30 -13.76 5.55 18.30
CA LYS A 30 -14.27 4.68 19.38
C LYS A 30 -13.29 3.57 19.75
N VAL A 31 -12.44 3.13 18.82
CA VAL A 31 -11.54 1.98 18.98
C VAL A 31 -10.11 2.43 19.27
N VAL A 32 -9.67 3.55 18.70
CA VAL A 32 -8.30 4.06 18.84
C VAL A 32 -8.12 4.79 20.17
N LEU A 33 -7.02 4.48 20.88
CA LEU A 33 -6.66 5.15 22.13
C LEU A 33 -6.45 6.66 21.92
N PRO A 34 -6.81 7.51 22.91
CA PRO A 34 -6.67 8.97 22.79
C PRO A 34 -5.26 9.45 22.40
N ALA A 35 -4.22 8.75 22.84
CA ALA A 35 -2.83 9.07 22.50
C ALA A 35 -2.52 8.99 20.99
N TYR A 36 -3.32 8.26 20.21
CA TYR A 36 -3.14 8.09 18.77
C TYR A 36 -4.19 8.82 17.94
N HIS A 37 -5.05 9.65 18.56
CA HIS A 37 -6.07 10.43 17.83
C HIS A 37 -5.45 11.44 16.83
N GLN A 38 -4.17 11.78 16.98
CA GLN A 38 -3.46 12.59 15.98
C GLN A 38 -3.09 11.81 14.70
N TYR A 39 -3.21 10.48 14.71
CA TYR A 39 -2.87 9.58 13.61
C TYR A 39 -4.08 8.81 13.08
N LEU A 40 -5.29 9.38 13.19
CA LEU A 40 -6.52 8.71 12.74
C LEU A 40 -6.49 8.39 11.25
N ASP A 41 -5.79 9.21 10.47
CA ASP A 41 -5.54 9.02 9.05
C ASP A 41 -4.85 7.69 8.72
N VAL A 42 -3.97 7.20 9.61
CA VAL A 42 -3.30 5.90 9.44
C VAL A 42 -4.27 4.74 9.48
N PHE A 43 -5.43 4.92 10.13
CA PHE A 43 -6.47 3.89 10.25
C PHE A 43 -7.54 3.99 9.14
N SER A 44 -7.40 4.94 8.21
CA SER A 44 -8.32 5.07 7.07
C SER A 44 -8.20 3.88 6.12
N LYS A 45 -9.32 3.20 5.88
CA LYS A 45 -9.36 2.11 4.93
C LYS A 45 -9.06 2.60 3.51
N VAL A 46 -9.59 3.77 3.13
CA VAL A 46 -9.40 4.33 1.78
C VAL A 46 -7.94 4.69 1.53
N LYS A 47 -7.22 5.22 2.53
CA LYS A 47 -5.78 5.48 2.39
C LYS A 47 -4.98 4.18 2.36
N ALA A 48 -5.37 3.17 3.14
CA ALA A 48 -4.73 1.86 3.16
C ALA A 48 -4.87 1.10 1.83
N GLU A 49 -5.89 1.40 1.02
CA GLU A 49 -6.11 0.79 -0.31
C GLU A 49 -5.25 1.42 -1.42
N LYS A 50 -4.36 2.35 -1.10
CA LYS A 50 -3.48 3.02 -2.07
C LYS A 50 -2.02 2.79 -1.72
N LEU A 51 -1.21 2.44 -2.70
CA LEU A 51 0.24 2.32 -2.47
C LEU A 51 0.86 3.68 -2.17
N PRO A 52 1.83 3.73 -1.25
CA PRO A 52 2.64 4.93 -1.07
C PRO A 52 3.40 5.25 -2.37
N PRO A 53 3.72 6.52 -2.62
CA PRO A 53 4.52 6.90 -3.78
C PRO A 53 5.91 6.23 -3.72
N HIS A 54 6.42 5.88 -4.89
CA HIS A 54 7.78 5.34 -5.04
C HIS A 54 8.81 6.22 -4.34
N CYS A 55 9.67 5.61 -3.55
CA CYS A 55 10.66 6.32 -2.74
C CYS A 55 12.04 5.66 -2.81
N ALA A 56 13.05 6.36 -2.30
CA ALA A 56 14.42 5.84 -2.26
C ALA A 56 14.58 4.56 -1.41
N CYS A 57 13.59 4.25 -0.58
CA CYS A 57 13.55 3.07 0.29
C CYS A 57 12.80 1.88 -0.35
N ASP A 58 12.35 1.99 -1.60
CA ASP A 58 11.69 0.89 -2.30
C ASP A 58 12.60 -0.35 -2.34
N HIS A 59 12.01 -1.51 -2.09
CA HIS A 59 12.78 -2.75 -1.99
C HIS A 59 13.34 -3.17 -3.35
N GLN A 60 14.67 -3.13 -3.49
CA GLN A 60 15.35 -3.56 -4.71
C GLN A 60 15.58 -5.07 -4.71
N ILE A 61 15.08 -5.75 -5.75
CA ILE A 61 15.37 -7.17 -6.00
C ILE A 61 16.70 -7.29 -6.72
N LYS A 62 17.75 -7.73 -6.02
CA LYS A 62 19.07 -8.00 -6.61
C LYS A 62 19.12 -9.46 -7.05
N LEU A 63 19.37 -9.67 -8.35
CA LEU A 63 19.48 -11.01 -8.91
C LEU A 63 20.90 -11.55 -8.70
N GLU A 64 21.01 -12.79 -8.23
CA GLU A 64 22.28 -13.50 -8.05
C GLU A 64 22.23 -14.83 -8.82
N GLY A 65 23.24 -15.11 -9.65
CA GLY A 65 23.39 -16.41 -10.31
C GLY A 65 22.49 -16.66 -11.55
N LEU A 66 22.07 -17.92 -11.72
CA LEU A 66 21.25 -18.39 -12.86
C LEU A 66 19.76 -18.16 -12.59
N LEU A 67 18.96 -17.98 -13.65
CA LEU A 67 17.50 -17.80 -13.56
C LEU A 67 16.83 -18.93 -12.76
N THR A 68 15.84 -18.58 -11.94
CA THR A 68 15.04 -19.55 -11.19
C THR A 68 14.28 -20.46 -12.15
N PRO A 69 14.20 -21.78 -11.87
CA PRO A 69 13.41 -22.69 -12.69
C PRO A 69 11.94 -22.31 -12.62
N VAL A 70 11.25 -22.37 -13.77
CA VAL A 70 9.80 -22.19 -13.82
C VAL A 70 9.13 -23.36 -13.09
N GLY A 71 8.51 -23.08 -11.95
CA GLY A 71 7.80 -24.09 -11.17
C GLY A 71 6.47 -24.49 -11.82
N VAL A 72 6.04 -25.73 -11.56
CA VAL A 72 4.67 -26.16 -11.88
C VAL A 72 3.70 -25.57 -10.85
N ILE A 73 2.53 -25.13 -11.32
CA ILE A 73 1.46 -24.65 -10.45
C ILE A 73 0.69 -25.87 -9.92
N TYR A 74 0.54 -25.97 -8.60
CA TYR A 74 -0.26 -27.02 -7.99
C TYR A 74 -1.75 -26.83 -8.32
N SER A 75 -2.48 -27.94 -8.43
CA SER A 75 -3.92 -27.89 -8.67
C SER A 75 -4.65 -27.35 -7.44
N SER A 76 -5.34 -26.23 -7.60
CA SER A 76 -6.28 -25.71 -6.59
C SER A 76 -7.69 -26.27 -6.83
N SER A 77 -8.50 -26.33 -5.78
CA SER A 77 -9.93 -26.62 -5.93
C SER A 77 -10.66 -25.50 -6.67
N LYS A 78 -11.87 -25.78 -7.15
CA LYS A 78 -12.71 -24.77 -7.82
C LYS A 78 -12.98 -23.56 -6.91
N HIS A 79 -13.33 -23.83 -5.65
CA HIS A 79 -13.64 -22.79 -4.68
C HIS A 79 -12.42 -21.89 -4.40
N GLU A 80 -11.25 -22.49 -4.13
CA GLU A 80 -10.01 -21.74 -3.89
C GLU A 80 -9.63 -20.89 -5.12
N SER A 81 -9.80 -21.42 -6.32
CA SER A 81 -9.52 -20.67 -7.56
C SER A 81 -10.45 -19.47 -7.71
N GLU A 82 -11.75 -19.63 -7.48
CA GLU A 82 -12.73 -18.54 -7.56
C GLU A 82 -12.40 -17.44 -6.54
N THR A 83 -12.11 -17.81 -5.29
CA THR A 83 -11.71 -16.84 -4.25
C THR A 83 -10.41 -16.13 -4.61
N LEU A 84 -9.41 -16.86 -5.13
CA LEU A 84 -8.15 -16.28 -5.57
C LEU A 84 -8.36 -15.29 -6.72
N TRP A 85 -9.22 -15.61 -7.68
CA TRP A 85 -9.54 -14.70 -8.78
C TRP A 85 -10.20 -13.41 -8.31
N SER A 86 -11.16 -13.49 -7.37
CA SER A 86 -11.75 -12.30 -6.77
C SER A 86 -10.69 -11.43 -6.08
N PHE A 87 -9.84 -12.04 -5.25
CA PHE A 87 -8.74 -11.33 -4.59
C PHE A 87 -7.80 -10.64 -5.58
N ILE A 88 -7.34 -11.37 -6.61
CA ILE A 88 -6.44 -10.80 -7.62
C ILE A 88 -7.12 -9.62 -8.33
N SER A 89 -8.39 -9.76 -8.71
CA SER A 89 -9.13 -8.72 -9.43
C SER A 89 -9.25 -7.45 -8.58
N GLU A 90 -9.64 -7.58 -7.31
CA GLU A 90 -9.71 -6.46 -6.37
C GLU A 90 -8.36 -5.76 -6.17
N ASN A 91 -7.25 -6.51 -6.12
CA ASN A 91 -5.93 -5.93 -5.90
C ASN A 91 -5.32 -5.30 -7.18
N ILE A 92 -5.69 -5.78 -8.36
CA ILE A 92 -5.37 -5.13 -9.64
C ILE A 92 -6.11 -3.79 -9.73
N GLU A 93 -7.40 -3.74 -9.37
CA GLU A 93 -8.17 -2.50 -9.34
C GLU A 93 -7.59 -1.45 -8.39
N LYS A 94 -7.04 -1.89 -7.25
CA LYS A 94 -6.31 -1.04 -6.28
C LYS A 94 -4.90 -0.64 -6.76
N GLY A 95 -4.37 -1.29 -7.78
CA GLY A 95 -3.01 -1.05 -8.29
C GLY A 95 -1.89 -1.64 -7.42
N PHE A 96 -2.19 -2.70 -6.65
CA PHE A 96 -1.20 -3.40 -5.82
C PHE A 96 -0.40 -4.45 -6.61
N ILE A 97 -0.98 -4.96 -7.69
CA ILE A 97 -0.45 -5.99 -8.59
C ILE A 97 -0.54 -5.45 -10.01
#